data_AF-A0A6J4QT42-F1
#
_entry.id   AF-A0A6J4QT42-F1
#
_cell.length_a   1.000
_cell.length_b   1.000
_cell.length_c   1.000
_cell.angle_alpha   90.00
_cell.angle_beta   90.00
_cell.angle_gamma   90.00
#
_symmetry.space_group_name_H-M   'P 1'
#
loop_
_entity.id
_entity.type
_entity.pdbx_description
1 polymer ?
#
loop_
_entity_poly.entity_id
_entity_poly.type
_entity_poly.pdbx_seq_one_letter_code
_entity_poly.pdbx_strand_id
1 'polypeptide(L)'
;MADRTTKERKLMALMVNDLEASMGLEDLSRAEEEVGALPDDELDRMLASRLELPYPTDAETLDAALLHVQEPETLSGSPGNLTAAPDMSHEPGPGENRDV
;
A
#
# COMPACT_ATOMS: atom_id res chain seq x y z
N MET A 1 -16.24 -11.57 6.34
CA MET A 1 -15.27 -12.58 5.90
C MET A 1 -14.57 -12.01 4.70
N ALA A 2 -13.33 -11.55 4.91
CA ALA A 2 -12.53 -10.93 3.88
C ALA A 2 -12.23 -11.92 2.75
N ASP A 3 -12.46 -11.49 1.50
CA ASP A 3 -12.03 -12.21 0.31
C ASP A 3 -10.50 -12.40 0.32
N ARG A 4 -10.03 -13.47 -0.32
CA ARG A 4 -8.59 -13.77 -0.45
C ARG A 4 -7.79 -12.56 -0.95
N THR A 5 -8.31 -11.87 -1.98
CA THR A 5 -7.69 -10.66 -2.54
C THR A 5 -7.55 -9.53 -1.52
N THR A 6 -8.51 -9.40 -0.59
CA THR A 6 -8.43 -8.42 0.50
C THR A 6 -7.35 -8.82 1.50
N LYS A 7 -7.28 -10.10 1.87
CA LYS A 7 -6.24 -10.63 2.77
C LYS A 7 -4.84 -10.43 2.19
N GLU A 8 -4.65 -10.72 0.90
CA GLU A 8 -3.39 -10.52 0.18
C GLU A 8 -2.95 -9.05 0.22
N ARG A 9 -3.85 -8.12 -0.13
CA ARG A 9 -3.55 -6.67 -0.08
C ARG A 9 -3.20 -6.18 1.32
N LYS A 10 -3.95 -6.64 2.34
CA LYS A 10 -3.69 -6.25 3.74
C LYS A 10 -2.37 -6.83 4.25
N LEU A 11 -2.00 -8.04 3.83
CA LEU A 11 -0.70 -8.62 4.15
C LEU A 11 0.44 -7.81 3.51
N MET A 12 0.28 -7.43 2.24
CA MET A 12 1.23 -6.54 1.55
C MET A 12 1.38 -5.20 2.27
N ALA A 13 0.27 -4.58 2.67
CA ALA A 13 0.29 -3.33 3.44
C ALA A 13 1.05 -3.47 4.76
N LEU A 14 0.86 -4.58 5.49
CA LEU A 14 1.61 -4.87 6.72
C LEU A 14 3.09 -5.08 6.43
N MET A 15 3.44 -5.77 5.35
CA MET A 15 4.84 -5.99 4.95
C MET A 15 5.55 -4.70 4.57
N VAL A 16 4.86 -3.78 3.88
CA VAL A 16 5.39 -2.46 3.51
C VAL A 16 5.55 -1.56 4.74
N ASN A 17 4.58 -1.60 5.65
CA ASN A 17 4.62 -0.82 6.88
C ASN A 17 5.70 -1.34 7.85
N ASP A 18 5.87 -2.67 7.99
CA ASP A 18 6.95 -3.24 8.81
C ASP A 18 8.34 -2.83 8.28
N LEU A 19 8.45 -2.59 6.98
CA LEU A 19 9.69 -2.28 6.29
C LEU A 19 9.86 -0.80 5.91
N GLU A 20 9.09 0.12 6.55
CA GLU A 20 8.77 1.56 6.30
C GLU A 20 9.63 2.40 5.31
N ALA A 21 10.85 2.02 4.93
CA ALA A 21 11.70 2.75 4.00
C ALA A 21 12.66 1.91 3.13
N SER A 22 12.64 0.57 3.18
CA SER A 22 13.69 -0.26 2.55
C SER A 22 13.23 -1.21 1.43
N MET A 23 11.93 -1.32 1.18
CA MET A 23 11.39 -2.13 0.09
C MET A 23 11.37 -1.32 -1.22
N GLY A 24 12.12 -1.78 -2.24
CA GLY A 24 12.04 -1.21 -3.58
C GLY A 24 10.79 -1.68 -4.34
N LEU A 25 10.52 -1.07 -5.50
CA LEU A 25 9.44 -1.50 -6.40
C LEU A 25 9.56 -2.97 -6.84
N GLU A 26 10.80 -3.45 -7.07
CA GLU A 26 11.09 -4.85 -7.41
C GLU A 26 10.79 -5.82 -6.26
N ASP A 27 11.14 -5.44 -5.02
CA ASP A 27 10.80 -6.23 -3.84
C ASP A 27 9.28 -6.28 -3.62
N LEU A 28 8.57 -5.19 -3.92
CA LEU A 28 7.12 -5.12 -3.82
C LEU A 28 6.46 -6.10 -4.80
N SER A 29 6.83 -6.06 -6.09
CA SER A 29 6.26 -6.95 -7.11
C SER A 29 6.58 -8.42 -6.84
N ARG A 30 7.77 -8.71 -6.32
CA ARG A 30 8.12 -10.08 -5.90
C ARG A 30 7.27 -10.53 -4.72
N ALA A 31 7.08 -9.67 -3.71
CA ALA A 31 6.24 -9.98 -2.58
C ALA A 31 4.77 -10.22 -2.99
N GLU A 32 4.22 -9.47 -3.95
CA GLU A 32 2.88 -9.72 -4.48
C GLU A 32 2.75 -11.12 -5.12
N GLU A 33 3.75 -11.53 -5.92
CA GLU A 33 3.76 -12.86 -6.54
C GLU A 33 3.88 -13.98 -5.49
N GLU A 34 4.76 -13.80 -4.49
CA GLU A 34 4.91 -14.74 -3.39
C GLU A 34 3.62 -14.86 -2.58
N VAL A 35 2.98 -13.74 -2.25
CA VAL A 35 1.71 -13.71 -1.51
C VAL A 35 0.57 -14.34 -2.31
N GLY A 36 0.48 -14.10 -3.61
CA GLY A 36 -0.54 -14.71 -4.47
C GLY A 36 -0.37 -16.21 -4.68
N ALA A 37 0.87 -16.69 -4.61
CA ALA A 37 1.20 -18.12 -4.67
C ALA A 37 0.91 -18.87 -3.35
N LEU A 38 0.74 -18.16 -2.22
CA LEU A 38 0.48 -18.78 -0.92
C LEU A 38 -0.94 -19.37 -0.84
N PRO A 39 -1.10 -20.55 -0.22
CA PRO A 39 -2.43 -21.09 0.07
C PRO A 39 -3.12 -20.25 1.15
N ASP A 40 -4.46 -20.24 1.13
CA ASP A 40 -5.28 -19.46 2.08
C ASP A 40 -4.90 -19.69 3.55
N ASP A 41 -4.56 -20.92 3.93
CA ASP A 41 -4.19 -21.27 5.31
C ASP A 41 -2.87 -20.61 5.75
N GLU A 42 -1.88 -20.56 4.85
CA GLU A 42 -0.60 -19.89 5.11
C GLU A 42 -0.77 -18.37 5.10
N LEU A 43 -1.63 -17.84 4.22
CA LEU A 43 -2.00 -16.43 4.19
C LEU A 43 -2.63 -15.99 5.52
N ASP A 44 -3.56 -16.79 6.05
CA ASP A 44 -4.23 -16.57 7.34
C ASP A 44 -3.23 -16.62 8.50
N ARG A 45 -2.33 -17.61 8.50
CA ARG A 45 -1.25 -17.71 9.48
C ARG A 45 -0.34 -16.49 9.46
N MET A 46 0.09 -16.04 8.27
CA MET A 46 1.01 -14.90 8.17
C MET A 46 0.35 -13.59 8.62
N LEU A 47 -0.94 -13.41 8.30
CA LEU A 47 -1.72 -12.29 8.79
C LEU A 47 -1.88 -12.34 10.31
N ALA A 48 -2.29 -13.49 10.86
CA ALA A 48 -2.42 -13.66 12.30
C ALA A 48 -1.09 -13.38 13.03
N SER A 49 0.04 -13.88 12.51
CA SER A 49 1.35 -13.65 13.09
C SER A 49 1.75 -12.16 13.09
N ARG A 50 1.44 -11.42 12.03
CA ARG A 50 1.76 -9.98 11.93
C ARG A 50 0.81 -9.10 12.72
N LEU A 51 -0.44 -9.53 12.87
CA LEU A 51 -1.46 -8.86 13.69
C LEU A 51 -1.37 -9.27 15.17
N GLU A 52 -0.35 -10.05 15.55
CA GLU A 52 -0.15 -10.59 16.90
C GLU A 52 -1.38 -11.36 17.43
N LEU A 53 -2.10 -12.03 16.53
CA LEU A 53 -3.29 -12.83 16.83
C LEU A 53 -2.92 -14.31 17.09
N PRO A 54 -3.64 -14.99 17.99
CA PRO A 54 -3.43 -16.41 18.26
C PRO A 54 -3.87 -17.29 17.08
N TYR A 55 -3.02 -18.21 16.62
CA TYR A 55 -3.39 -19.18 15.57
C TYR A 55 -3.81 -20.54 16.18
N PRO A 56 -4.92 -21.16 15.71
CA PRO A 56 -5.83 -20.70 14.66
C PRO A 56 -6.72 -19.53 15.13
N THR A 57 -6.83 -18.50 14.30
CA THR A 57 -7.67 -17.31 14.53
C THR A 57 -9.05 -17.53 13.89
N ASP A 58 -10.10 -17.09 14.57
CA ASP A 58 -11.45 -17.09 14.00
C ASP A 58 -11.56 -16.10 12.84
N ALA A 59 -12.25 -16.49 11.76
CA ALA A 59 -12.35 -15.66 10.56
C ALA A 59 -12.97 -14.28 10.81
N GLU A 60 -13.90 -14.16 11.78
CA GLU A 60 -14.45 -12.87 12.21
C GLU A 60 -13.42 -12.01 12.96
N THR A 61 -12.56 -12.64 13.77
CA THR A 61 -11.48 -11.94 14.49
C THR A 61 -10.42 -11.45 13.52
N LEU A 62 -10.07 -12.27 12.52
CA LEU A 62 -9.16 -11.84 11.47
C LEU A 62 -9.75 -10.69 10.65
N ASP A 63 -11.01 -10.81 10.22
CA ASP A 63 -11.73 -9.76 9.49
C ASP A 63 -11.75 -8.43 10.25
N ALA A 64 -12.08 -8.48 11.55
CA ALA A 64 -12.04 -7.33 12.44
C ALA A 64 -10.64 -6.73 12.56
N ALA A 65 -9.60 -7.56 12.69
CA ALA A 65 -8.22 -7.06 12.77
C ALA A 65 -7.75 -6.43 11.44
N LEU A 66 -8.16 -6.99 10.30
CA LEU A 66 -7.86 -6.45 8.97
C LEU A 66 -8.48 -5.06 8.73
N LEU A 67 -9.62 -4.76 9.36
CA LEU A 67 -10.24 -3.42 9.35
C LEU A 67 -9.37 -2.36 10.03
N HIS A 68 -8.56 -2.75 11.03
CA HIS A 68 -7.66 -1.86 11.75
C HIS A 68 -6.30 -1.67 11.06
N VAL A 69 -5.99 -2.47 10.04
CA VAL A 69 -4.77 -2.30 9.23
C VAL A 69 -4.91 -1.06 8.37
N GLN A 70 -4.16 -0.02 8.73
CA GLN A 70 -3.94 1.16 7.89
C GLN A 70 -3.19 0.74 6.62
N GLU A 71 -3.86 0.81 5.49
CA GLU A 71 -3.21 0.69 4.19
C GLU A 71 -2.36 1.95 3.99
N PRO A 72 -1.05 1.83 3.68
CA PRO A 72 -0.22 3.00 3.45
C PRO A 72 -0.80 3.78 2.26
N GLU A 73 -0.70 5.11 2.31
CA GLU A 73 -1.25 6.01 1.29
C GLU A 73 -0.70 5.72 -0.12
N THR A 74 0.42 5.00 -0.22
CA THR A 74 1.03 4.50 -1.46
C THR A 74 0.21 3.41 -2.17
N LEU A 75 -0.65 2.69 -1.45
CA LEU A 75 -1.54 1.64 -1.97
C LEU A 75 -2.99 2.12 -2.15
N SER A 76 -3.40 3.15 -1.40
CA SER A 76 -4.74 3.77 -1.49
C SER A 76 -4.82 4.92 -2.50
N GLY A 77 -3.67 5.50 -2.86
CA GLY A 77 -3.58 6.57 -3.82
C GLY A 77 -3.69 6.05 -5.26
N SER A 78 -4.65 6.59 -6.01
CA SER A 78 -4.62 6.55 -7.48
C SER A 78 -3.19 6.76 -8.01
N PRO A 79 -2.78 6.06 -9.09
CA PRO A 79 -1.53 6.36 -9.78
C PRO A 79 -1.65 7.76 -10.40
N GLY A 80 -1.34 8.82 -9.64
CA GLY A 80 -1.62 10.18 -10.09
C GLY A 80 -1.09 11.34 -9.27
N ASN A 81 -0.59 11.14 -8.03
CA ASN A 81 -0.18 12.28 -7.19
C ASN A 81 1.33 12.44 -6.95
N LEU A 82 2.18 11.66 -7.62
CA LEU A 82 3.64 11.86 -7.58
C LEU A 82 4.14 12.94 -8.57
N THR A 83 3.24 13.56 -9.33
CA THR A 83 3.52 14.80 -10.09
C THR A 83 2.52 15.88 -9.70
N ALA A 84 2.47 16.22 -8.40
CA ALA A 84 2.20 17.61 -8.02
C ALA A 84 3.51 18.40 -8.14
N ALA A 85 4.11 18.40 -9.35
CA ALA A 85 4.86 19.57 -9.73
C ALA A 85 3.84 20.71 -9.67
N PRO A 86 4.08 21.79 -8.91
CA PRO A 86 3.21 22.94 -9.02
C PRO A 86 3.31 23.35 -10.48
N ASP A 87 2.19 23.24 -11.20
CA ASP A 87 2.00 23.80 -12.51
C ASP A 87 2.13 25.32 -12.35
N MET A 88 3.37 25.81 -12.32
CA MET A 88 3.67 27.20 -12.62
C MET A 88 3.55 27.33 -14.14
N SER A 89 2.30 27.23 -14.63
CA SER A 89 1.86 27.94 -15.81
C SER A 89 2.13 29.43 -15.56
N HIS A 90 3.37 29.85 -15.81
CA HIS A 90 3.67 31.25 -16.03
C HIS A 90 3.04 31.62 -17.37
N GLU A 91 1.85 32.22 -17.31
CA GLU A 91 1.35 33.04 -18.40
C GLU A 91 2.42 34.11 -18.72
N PRO A 92 2.94 34.18 -19.97
CA PRO A 92 3.79 35.30 -20.35
C PRO A 92 2.87 36.51 -20.55
N GLY A 93 2.71 37.32 -19.51
CA GLY A 93 2.09 38.64 -19.61
C GLY A 93 2.89 39.52 -20.57
N PRO A 94 2.26 40.18 -21.56
CA PRO A 94 2.96 41.05 -22.49
C PRO A 94 3.10 42.45 -21.87
N GLY A 95 4.32 42.98 -21.77
CA GLY A 95 4.51 44.41 -21.57
C GLY A 95 5.76 44.82 -20.80
N GLU A 96 6.48 45.79 -21.39
CA GLU A 96 7.42 46.72 -20.76
C GLU A 96 8.75 46.09 -20.26
N ASN A 97 9.96 46.45 -20.68
CA ASN A 97 10.49 47.77 -21.04
C ASN A 97 11.81 47.52 -21.81
N ARG A 98 12.03 48.18 -22.95
CA ARG A 98 13.36 48.25 -23.57
C ARG A 98 13.74 49.72 -23.71
N ASP A 99 14.27 50.26 -22.62
CA ASP A 99 15.07 51.46 -22.60
C ASP A 99 16.53 51.01 -22.42
N VAL A 100 17.35 51.29 -23.45
CA VAL A 100 18.81 51.50 -23.56
C VAL A 100 19.37 50.99 -24.90
#